data_AF-M1WW29-F1
#
_entry.id   AF-M1WW29-F1
#
_cell.length_a   1.000
_cell.length_b   1.000
_cell.length_c   1.000
_cell.angle_alpha   90.00
_cell.angle_beta   90.00
_cell.angle_gamma   90.00
#
_symmetry.space_group_name_H-M   'P 1'
#
loop_
_entity.id
_entity.type
_entity.pdbx_description
1 polymer ?
#
loop_
_entity_poly.entity_id
_entity_poly.type
_entity_poly.pdbx_seq_one_letter_code
_entity_poly.pdbx_strand_id
1 'polypeptide(L)'
;MQYGRSPHGLLHIVYVNMEGCIKGAQDLTCTPLVKEDYTADKRLADLTIMCKLKGCNPEYGDWFWAKYASGGTVQKEGKPEGYIACHMGRVGHDFIMTSDC
;
A
#
# COMPACT_ATOMS: atom_id res chain seq x y z
N MET A 1 -13.07 3.53 7.67
CA MET A 1 -11.96 3.04 8.53
C MET A 1 -12.28 1.62 8.94
N GLN A 2 -11.33 0.72 8.80
CA GLN A 2 -11.50 -0.70 9.08
C GLN A 2 -10.44 -1.19 10.07
N TYR A 3 -10.71 -2.31 10.73
CA TYR A 3 -9.74 -2.92 11.63
C TYR A 3 -8.59 -3.55 10.83
N GLY A 4 -7.37 -3.20 11.21
CA GLY A 4 -6.16 -3.87 10.74
C GLY A 4 -5.87 -5.14 11.52
N ARG A 5 -5.01 -5.97 10.94
CA ARG A 5 -4.42 -7.12 11.63
C ARG A 5 -2.92 -6.90 11.70
N SER A 6 -2.31 -7.38 12.78
CA SER A 6 -0.84 -7.41 12.91
C SER A 6 -0.22 -8.00 11.63
N PRO A 7 0.84 -7.40 11.07
CA PRO A 7 1.70 -6.36 11.66
C PRO A 7 1.23 -4.90 11.42
N HIS A 8 0.05 -4.68 10.86
CA HIS A 8 -0.48 -3.34 10.58
C HIS A 8 -1.13 -2.69 11.81
N GLY A 9 -1.36 -1.37 11.74
CA GLY A 9 -2.02 -0.62 12.81
C GLY A 9 -3.42 -1.14 13.12
N LEU A 10 -3.93 -0.84 14.31
CA LEU A 10 -5.24 -1.33 14.76
C LEU A 10 -6.37 -0.89 13.84
N LEU A 11 -6.27 0.32 13.31
CA LEU A 11 -7.24 0.93 12.42
C LEU A 11 -6.52 1.45 11.18
N HIS A 12 -7.10 1.27 10.01
CA HIS A 12 -6.56 1.84 8.78
C HIS A 12 -7.62 2.31 7.80
N ILE A 13 -7.21 3.22 6.92
CA ILE A 13 -7.94 3.63 5.72
C ILE A 13 -7.00 3.46 4.53
N VAL A 14 -7.53 2.93 3.43
CA VAL A 14 -6.81 2.86 2.15
C VAL A 14 -7.50 3.79 1.17
N TYR A 15 -6.71 4.59 0.48
CA TYR A 15 -7.12 5.47 -0.59
C TYR A 15 -6.41 5.05 -1.86
N VAL A 16 -7.08 5.28 -2.98
CA VAL A 16 -6.51 5.19 -4.33
C VAL A 16 -7.08 6.36 -5.12
N ASN A 17 -6.35 6.84 -6.12
CA ASN A 17 -6.89 7.87 -7.01
C ASN A 17 -8.03 7.29 -7.89
N MET A 18 -8.71 8.17 -8.63
CA MET A 18 -9.83 7.75 -9.48
C MET A 18 -9.41 6.75 -10.58
N GLU A 19 -8.20 6.87 -11.13
CA GLU A 19 -7.68 5.95 -12.15
C GLU A 19 -7.60 4.51 -11.64
N GLY A 20 -7.13 4.31 -10.41
CA GLY A 20 -7.08 3.00 -9.78
C GLY A 20 -8.44 2.44 -9.32
N CYS A 21 -9.49 3.26 -9.31
CA CYS A 21 -10.86 2.82 -9.01
C CYS A 21 -11.62 2.31 -10.24
N ILE A 22 -11.06 2.43 -11.45
CA ILE A 22 -11.74 1.98 -12.68
C ILE A 22 -11.78 0.45 -12.68
N LYS A 23 -12.98 -0.12 -12.74
CA LYS A 23 -13.17 -1.57 -12.82
C LYS A 23 -12.45 -2.13 -14.05
N GLY A 24 -11.52 -3.04 -13.82
CA GLY A 24 -10.73 -3.63 -14.90
C GLY A 24 -9.55 -2.78 -15.38
N ALA A 25 -9.15 -1.75 -14.63
CA ALA A 25 -7.88 -1.07 -14.85
C ALA A 25 -6.73 -2.10 -14.84
N GLN A 26 -5.99 -2.15 -15.95
CA GLN A 26 -4.88 -3.11 -16.12
C GLN A 26 -3.52 -2.46 -15.86
N ASP A 27 -3.43 -1.14 -16.03
CA ASP A 27 -2.21 -0.38 -15.80
C ASP A 27 -2.38 0.54 -14.59
N LEU A 28 -1.69 0.18 -13.50
CA LEU A 28 -1.63 0.97 -12.27
C LEU A 28 -0.31 1.74 -12.16
N THR A 29 0.45 1.88 -13.25
CA THR A 29 1.66 2.71 -13.30
C THR A 29 1.35 4.11 -12.80
N CYS A 30 2.17 4.62 -11.88
CA CYS A 30 1.98 5.92 -11.24
C CYS A 30 0.63 6.11 -10.52
N THR A 31 -0.11 5.03 -10.25
CA THR A 31 -1.32 5.07 -9.41
C THR A 31 -0.93 4.79 -7.96
N PRO A 32 -0.95 5.80 -7.06
CA PRO A 32 -0.61 5.59 -5.66
C PRO A 32 -1.80 4.95 -4.93
N LEU A 33 -1.51 3.88 -4.20
CA LEU A 33 -2.34 3.42 -3.10
C LEU A 33 -1.73 3.95 -1.82
N VAL A 34 -2.55 4.65 -1.03
CA VAL A 34 -2.14 5.29 0.21
C VAL A 34 -2.88 4.61 1.35
N LYS A 35 -2.14 4.05 2.29
CA LYS A 35 -2.68 3.50 3.53
C LYS A 35 -2.29 4.38 4.70
N GLU A 36 -3.27 4.86 5.42
CA GLU A 36 -3.08 5.52 6.72
C GLU A 36 -3.37 4.52 7.83
N ASP A 37 -2.43 4.34 8.74
CA ASP A 37 -2.59 3.56 9.96
C ASP A 37 -2.85 4.51 11.15
N TYR A 38 -3.81 4.15 12.00
CA TYR A 38 -4.29 4.96 13.12
C TYR A 38 -4.16 4.21 14.45
N THR A 39 -3.95 4.96 15.52
CA THR A 39 -4.01 4.48 16.91
C THR A 39 -5.45 4.18 17.34
N ALA A 40 -5.63 3.56 18.52
CA ALA A 40 -6.95 3.26 19.07
C ALA A 40 -7.81 4.51 19.32
N ASP A 41 -7.18 5.65 19.62
CA ASP A 41 -7.82 6.95 19.78
C ASP A 41 -7.93 7.74 18.45
N LYS A 42 -7.72 7.07 17.30
CA LYS A 42 -7.88 7.61 15.95
C LYS A 42 -6.91 8.75 15.61
N ARG A 43 -5.70 8.72 16.15
CA ARG A 43 -4.59 9.60 15.72
C ARG A 43 -3.81 8.92 14.61
N LEU A 44 -3.39 9.69 13.60
CA LEU A 44 -2.53 9.20 12.54
C LEU A 44 -1.19 8.72 13.12
N ALA A 45 -0.85 7.47 12.90
CA ALA A 45 0.39 6.86 13.38
C ALA A 45 1.44 6.82 12.27
N ASP A 46 1.07 6.22 11.13
CA ASP A 46 1.94 6.01 9.99
C ASP A 46 1.19 6.19 8.67
N LEU A 47 1.92 6.56 7.64
CA LEU A 47 1.45 6.62 6.25
C LEU A 47 2.29 5.64 5.43
N THR A 48 1.65 4.75 4.67
CA THR A 48 2.34 3.87 3.72
C THR A 48 1.81 4.14 2.32
N ILE A 49 2.71 4.39 1.38
CA ILE A 49 2.39 4.54 -0.04
C ILE A 49 2.94 3.31 -0.77
N MET A 50 2.15 2.77 -1.69
CA MET A 50 2.65 1.88 -2.72
C MET A 50 2.23 2.36 -4.09
N CYS A 51 3.15 2.34 -5.05
CA CYS A 51 2.88 2.73 -6.44
C CYS A 51 3.74 1.90 -7.38
N LYS A 52 3.27 1.72 -8.61
CA LYS A 52 4.08 1.09 -9.65
C LYS A 52 5.01 2.10 -10.29
N LEU A 53 6.31 1.84 -10.21
CA LEU A 53 7.38 2.59 -10.84
C LEU A 53 8.12 1.66 -11.80
N LYS A 54 7.93 1.88 -13.10
CA LYS A 54 8.50 1.03 -14.15
C LYS A 54 9.99 0.78 -13.94
N GLY A 55 10.39 -0.49 -13.89
CA GLY A 55 11.79 -0.90 -13.69
C GLY A 55 12.28 -0.91 -12.24
N CYS A 56 11.47 -0.48 -11.27
CA CYS A 56 11.87 -0.47 -9.86
C CYS A 56 12.00 -1.88 -9.29
N ASN A 57 11.08 -2.78 -9.67
CA ASN A 57 11.09 -4.14 -9.18
C ASN A 57 10.36 -5.10 -10.14
N PRO A 58 10.91 -5.35 -11.35
CA PRO A 58 10.18 -6.07 -12.40
C PRO A 58 9.72 -7.48 -12.02
N GLU A 59 10.48 -8.15 -11.16
CA GLU A 59 10.16 -9.48 -10.62
C GLU A 59 8.87 -9.50 -9.81
N TYR A 60 8.53 -8.38 -9.16
CA TYR A 60 7.36 -8.24 -8.31
C TYR A 60 6.45 -7.10 -8.80
N GLY A 61 6.26 -7.00 -10.11
CA GLY A 61 5.26 -6.11 -10.71
C GLY A 61 5.59 -4.62 -10.65
N ASP A 62 6.87 -4.25 -10.52
CA ASP A 62 7.35 -2.87 -10.48
C ASP A 62 6.85 -2.05 -9.28
N TRP A 63 6.43 -2.72 -8.22
CA TRP A 63 5.97 -2.06 -7.01
C TRP A 63 7.12 -1.42 -6.21
N PHE A 64 6.89 -0.17 -5.82
CA PHE A 64 7.67 0.60 -4.86
C PHE A 64 6.82 0.85 -3.62
N TRP A 65 7.44 0.80 -2.45
CA TRP A 65 6.80 1.15 -1.18
C TRP A 65 7.57 2.24 -0.47
N ALA A 66 6.86 3.12 0.23
CA ALA A 66 7.44 4.03 1.21
C ALA A 66 6.55 4.12 2.44
N LYS A 67 7.16 4.07 3.62
CA LYS A 67 6.51 4.26 4.92
C LYS A 67 7.04 5.51 5.57
N TYR A 68 6.14 6.35 6.04
CA TYR A 68 6.40 7.60 6.73
C TYR A 68 5.80 7.56 8.13
N ALA A 69 6.50 8.15 9.10
CA ALA A 69 5.90 8.52 10.37
C ALA A 69 4.86 9.64 10.16
N SER A 70 3.96 9.84 11.12
CA SER A 70 2.96 10.93 11.07
C SER A 70 3.54 12.35 10.91
N GLY A 71 4.82 12.56 11.24
CA GLY A 71 5.55 13.80 10.99
C GLY A 71 6.20 13.93 9.61
N GLY A 72 6.00 12.96 8.71
CA GLY A 72 6.56 12.95 7.35
C GLY A 72 7.97 12.37 7.23
N THR A 73 8.58 11.93 8.33
CA THR A 73 9.90 11.26 8.29
C THR A 73 9.79 9.90 7.60
N VAL A 74 10.63 9.65 6.61
CA VAL A 74 10.76 8.33 5.95
C VAL A 74 11.30 7.32 6.96
N GLN A 75 10.54 6.25 7.21
CA GLN A 75 10.96 5.12 8.03
C GLN A 75 11.55 3.99 7.18
N LYS A 76 11.00 3.75 5.98
CA LYS A 76 11.46 2.72 5.04
C LYS A 76 10.99 3.02 3.62
N GLU A 77 11.77 2.71 2.60
CA GLU A 77 11.37 2.89 1.20
C GLU A 77 12.01 1.86 0.24
N GLY A 78 11.55 1.82 -1.01
CA GLY A 78 12.10 0.98 -2.08
C GLY A 78 11.35 -0.34 -2.27
N LYS A 79 12.11 -1.45 -2.28
CA LYS A 79 11.61 -2.83 -2.45
C LYS A 79 11.83 -3.70 -1.20
N PRO A 80 11.32 -3.29 -0.03
CA PRO A 80 11.61 -4.00 1.21
C PRO A 80 10.99 -5.41 1.21
N GLU A 81 11.84 -6.44 1.31
CA GLU A 81 11.44 -7.87 1.22
C GLU A 81 10.23 -8.22 2.08
N GLY A 82 10.16 -7.70 3.32
CA GLY A 82 9.04 -7.96 4.22
C GLY A 82 7.67 -7.46 3.74
N TYR A 83 7.62 -6.41 2.91
CA TYR A 83 6.37 -5.89 2.34
C TYR A 83 5.93 -6.77 1.17
N ILE A 84 6.88 -7.09 0.29
CA ILE A 84 6.65 -7.99 -0.84
C ILE A 84 6.16 -9.34 -0.33
N ALA A 85 6.85 -9.94 0.64
CA ALA A 85 6.54 -11.25 1.20
C ALA A 85 5.10 -11.36 1.70
N CYS A 86 4.57 -10.32 2.36
CA CYS A 86 3.19 -10.31 2.84
C CYS A 86 2.17 -10.19 1.69
N HIS A 87 2.54 -9.49 0.62
CA HIS A 87 1.70 -9.27 -0.56
C HIS A 87 1.80 -10.40 -1.60
N MET A 88 2.77 -11.32 -1.49
CA MET A 88 2.92 -12.50 -2.37
C MET A 88 1.66 -13.37 -2.44
N GLY A 89 0.87 -13.42 -1.36
CA GLY A 89 -0.40 -14.16 -1.35
C GLY A 89 -1.46 -13.61 -2.32
N ARG A 90 -1.20 -12.45 -2.95
CA ARG A 90 -2.08 -11.76 -3.90
C ARG A 90 -1.44 -11.56 -5.27
N VAL A 91 -0.47 -12.39 -5.68
CA VAL A 91 0.14 -12.31 -7.03
C VAL A 91 -0.92 -12.29 -8.14
N GLY A 92 -1.99 -13.10 -8.03
CA GLY A 92 -3.09 -13.12 -9.02
C GLY A 92 -3.95 -11.84 -9.05
N HIS A 93 -3.77 -10.94 -8.08
CA HIS A 93 -4.42 -9.63 -7.97
C HIS A 93 -3.37 -8.51 -7.96
N ASP A 94 -2.24 -8.74 -8.66
CA ASP A 94 -1.16 -7.75 -8.81
C ASP A 94 -0.63 -7.23 -7.47
N PHE A 95 -0.51 -8.12 -6.48
CA PHE A 95 -0.03 -7.83 -5.13
C PHE A 95 -0.96 -6.92 -4.30
N ILE A 96 -2.15 -6.56 -4.80
CA ILE A 96 -3.11 -5.71 -4.09
C ILE A 96 -4.12 -6.56 -3.32
N MET A 97 -4.36 -6.19 -2.06
CA MET A 97 -5.44 -6.77 -1.24
C MET A 97 -6.73 -5.99 -1.47
N THR A 98 -7.47 -6.36 -2.51
CA THR A 98 -8.78 -5.77 -2.82
C THR A 98 -9.88 -6.41 -1.97
N SER A 99 -10.78 -5.61 -1.44
CA SER A 99 -12.14 -6.04 -1.09
C SER A 99 -13.07 -5.66 -2.24
N ASP A 100 -14.26 -6.25 -2.30
CA ASP A 100 -15.30 -5.76 -3.21
C ASP A 100 -15.60 -4.29 -2.90
N CYS A 101 -15.67 -3.46 -3.95
CA CYS A 101 -16.00 -2.03 -3.86
C CYS A 101 -17.50 -1.83 -3.61
#